data_AF-G1XS37-F1
#
_entry.id   AF-G1XS37-F1
#
_cell.length_a   1.000
_cell.length_b   1.000
_cell.length_c   1.000
_cell.angle_alpha   90.00
_cell.angle_beta   90.00
_cell.angle_gamma   90.00
#
_symmetry.space_group_name_H-M   'P 1'
#
loop_
_entity.id
_entity.type
_entity.pdbx_description
1 polymer ?
#
loop_
_entity_poly.entity_id
_entity_poly.type
_entity_poly.pdbx_seq_one_letter_code
_entity_poly.pdbx_strand_id
1 'polypeptide(L)'
;MRENRDQPLAKRIQQKLQNQGFLTSEELNPFLLQAIRNAMINQQSYNGILLDGFPRCMEQLGSWNTWPFSADLTLKGGSKPDVVLSFKVDKKIAKERYLTRARDGNDNDGVFEKRFAEYILETVPVEEAYRKRGMLIEVDTNSTKEENLALLSRQLDDNNLWQELMTSNIRGKSFFVV
;
A
#
# COMPACT_ATOMS: atom_id res chain seq x y z
N MET A 1 -5.15 15.86 18.21
CA MET A 1 -5.77 14.56 17.83
C MET A 1 -6.72 14.00 18.91
N ARG A 2 -7.51 14.81 19.63
CA ARG A 2 -8.50 14.31 20.63
C ARG A 2 -9.95 14.69 20.32
N GLU A 3 -10.20 15.63 19.42
CA GLU A 3 -11.51 16.26 19.25
C GLU A 3 -12.57 15.40 18.53
N ASN A 4 -12.19 14.29 17.87
CA ASN A 4 -13.10 13.50 17.03
C ASN A 4 -13.34 12.05 17.50
N ARG A 5 -12.94 11.67 18.72
CA ARG A 5 -13.07 10.27 19.19
C ARG A 5 -14.50 9.77 19.29
N ASP A 6 -15.44 10.67 19.56
CA ASP A 6 -16.85 10.30 19.78
C ASP A 6 -17.68 10.21 18.51
N GLN A 7 -17.13 10.60 17.37
CA GLN A 7 -17.79 10.51 16.07
C GLN A 7 -18.11 9.05 15.70
N PRO A 8 -19.27 8.75 15.10
CA PRO A 8 -19.67 7.39 14.74
C PRO A 8 -18.61 6.64 13.91
N LEU A 9 -18.00 7.32 12.93
CA LEU A 9 -16.93 6.75 12.10
C LEU A 9 -15.67 6.41 12.93
N ALA A 10 -15.29 7.28 13.87
CA ALA A 10 -14.12 7.04 14.73
C ALA A 10 -14.32 5.83 15.64
N LYS A 11 -15.54 5.64 16.19
CA LYS A 11 -15.90 4.45 16.97
C LYS A 11 -15.87 3.18 16.12
N ARG A 12 -16.44 3.24 14.91
CA ARG A 12 -16.46 2.11 13.96
C ARG A 12 -15.03 1.68 13.57
N ILE A 13 -14.17 2.64 13.25
CA ILE A 13 -12.75 2.39 12.94
C ILE A 13 -12.03 1.79 14.15
N GLN A 14 -12.20 2.36 15.35
CA GLN A 14 -11.56 1.84 16.57
C GLN A 14 -11.98 0.39 16.86
N GLN A 15 -13.29 0.09 16.77
CA GLN A 15 -13.80 -1.27 16.95
C GLN A 15 -13.19 -2.24 15.94
N LYS A 16 -13.11 -1.86 14.67
CA LYS A 16 -12.46 -2.69 13.64
C LYS A 16 -10.99 -2.91 13.92
N LEU A 17 -10.23 -1.86 14.27
CA LEU A 17 -8.81 -1.98 14.58
C LEU A 17 -8.56 -2.86 15.82
N GLN A 18 -9.40 -2.75 16.87
CA GLN A 18 -9.34 -3.60 18.05
C GLN A 18 -9.61 -5.08 17.73
N ASN A 19 -10.56 -5.33 16.82
CA ASN A 19 -10.92 -6.67 16.37
C ASN A 19 -10.07 -7.17 15.19
N GLN A 20 -9.03 -6.41 14.82
CA GLN A 20 -8.13 -6.69 13.70
C GLN A 20 -8.85 -6.81 12.34
N GLY A 21 -9.97 -6.13 12.16
CA GLY A 21 -10.72 -6.12 10.90
C GLY A 21 -10.22 -5.06 9.91
N PHE A 22 -10.47 -5.30 8.62
CA PHE A 22 -10.20 -4.35 7.56
C PHE A 22 -11.14 -3.13 7.60
N LEU A 23 -10.57 -1.98 7.28
CA LEU A 23 -11.34 -0.78 6.94
C LEU A 23 -11.83 -0.91 5.50
N THR A 24 -13.09 -0.58 5.27
CA THR A 24 -13.66 -0.46 3.92
C THR A 24 -13.10 0.76 3.20
N SER A 25 -13.24 0.82 1.88
CA SER A 25 -12.85 2.01 1.11
C SER A 25 -13.59 3.28 1.59
N GLU A 26 -14.87 3.20 1.92
CA GLU A 26 -15.66 4.32 2.48
C GLU A 26 -15.03 4.87 3.78
N GLU A 27 -14.53 3.99 4.64
CA GLU A 27 -13.89 4.37 5.89
C GLU A 27 -12.48 4.92 5.68
N LEU A 28 -11.73 4.37 4.73
CA LEU A 28 -10.29 4.65 4.56
C LEU A 28 -10.01 5.82 3.61
N ASN A 29 -10.78 5.95 2.53
CA ASN A 29 -10.55 6.93 1.48
C ASN A 29 -10.51 8.38 1.97
N PRO A 30 -11.36 8.85 2.91
CA PRO A 30 -11.26 10.21 3.41
C PRO A 30 -9.91 10.51 4.07
N PHE A 31 -9.33 9.54 4.77
CA PHE A 31 -8.01 9.67 5.40
C PHE A 31 -6.89 9.63 4.38
N LEU A 32 -6.97 8.72 3.40
CA LEU A 32 -6.00 8.65 2.30
C LEU A 32 -5.98 9.97 1.51
N LEU A 33 -7.15 10.51 1.17
CA LEU A 33 -7.27 11.80 0.50
C LEU A 33 -6.57 12.91 1.28
N GLN A 34 -6.87 13.02 2.58
CA GLN A 34 -6.28 14.05 3.41
C GLN A 34 -4.76 13.87 3.55
N ALA A 35 -4.28 12.64 3.73
CA ALA A 35 -2.85 12.34 3.82
C ALA A 35 -2.12 12.69 2.52
N ILE A 36 -2.69 12.30 1.37
CA ILE A 36 -2.17 12.63 0.05
C ILE A 36 -2.16 14.15 -0.15
N ARG A 37 -3.26 14.85 0.13
CA ARG A 37 -3.31 16.33 0.04
C ARG A 37 -2.22 16.99 0.87
N ASN A 38 -2.06 16.56 2.13
CA ASN A 38 -1.04 17.11 3.01
C ASN A 38 0.36 16.85 2.49
N ALA A 39 0.63 15.64 1.96
CA ALA A 39 1.91 15.32 1.35
C ALA A 39 2.21 16.19 0.12
N MET A 40 1.18 16.46 -0.71
CA MET A 40 1.31 17.29 -1.91
C MET A 40 1.51 18.78 -1.61
N ILE A 41 0.88 19.30 -0.54
CA ILE A 41 0.97 20.73 -0.16
C ILE A 41 2.28 21.03 0.57
N ASN A 42 2.74 20.12 1.44
CA ASN A 42 3.85 20.39 2.35
C ASN A 42 5.26 20.18 1.73
N GLN A 43 5.36 19.81 0.45
CA GLN A 43 6.65 19.59 -0.21
C GLN A 43 6.80 20.46 -1.45
N GLN A 44 7.91 21.21 -1.52
CA GLN A 44 8.27 22.05 -2.68
C GLN A 44 8.41 21.23 -3.98
N SER A 45 8.83 19.97 -3.87
CA SER A 45 8.98 19.04 -4.99
C SER A 45 8.90 17.59 -4.49
N TYR A 46 7.91 16.84 -4.96
CA TYR A 46 7.87 15.38 -4.81
C TYR A 46 7.72 14.76 -6.19
N ASN A 47 8.43 13.65 -6.39
CA ASN A 47 8.41 12.90 -7.65
C ASN A 47 7.18 11.98 -7.75
N GLY A 48 6.68 11.52 -6.59
CA GLY A 48 5.52 10.66 -6.52
C GLY A 48 5.10 10.38 -5.08
N ILE A 49 4.10 9.52 -4.92
CA ILE A 49 3.51 9.11 -3.66
C ILE A 49 3.56 7.59 -3.58
N LEU A 50 4.07 7.06 -2.46
CA LEU A 50 4.02 5.65 -2.13
C LEU A 50 2.88 5.39 -1.13
N LEU A 51 1.94 4.53 -1.50
CA LEU A 51 0.83 4.10 -0.65
C LEU A 51 1.07 2.68 -0.15
N ASP A 52 1.75 2.58 0.99
CA ASP A 52 2.08 1.30 1.59
C ASP A 52 0.82 0.59 2.15
N GLY A 53 0.51 -0.55 1.55
CA GLY A 53 -0.48 -1.48 2.07
C GLY A 53 -1.94 -1.12 1.75
N PHE A 54 -2.21 -0.45 0.62
CA PHE A 54 -3.56 -0.25 0.08
C PHE A 54 -3.53 -0.34 -1.46
N PRO A 55 -4.43 -1.08 -2.13
CA PRO A 55 -5.57 -1.82 -1.57
C PRO A 55 -5.18 -3.21 -1.05
N ARG A 56 -5.91 -3.69 -0.03
CA ARG A 56 -5.74 -5.01 0.60
C ARG A 56 -6.82 -6.03 0.24
N CYS A 57 -7.92 -5.59 -0.37
CA CYS A 57 -9.01 -6.45 -0.82
C CYS A 57 -9.65 -5.90 -2.11
N MET A 58 -10.49 -6.72 -2.75
CA MET A 58 -11.12 -6.39 -4.03
C MET A 58 -12.11 -5.21 -3.93
N GLU A 59 -12.75 -5.01 -2.77
CA GLU A 59 -13.63 -3.86 -2.52
C GLU A 59 -12.84 -2.54 -2.60
N GLN A 60 -11.70 -2.49 -1.92
CA GLN A 60 -10.79 -1.35 -1.96
C GLN A 60 -10.23 -1.11 -3.36
N LEU A 61 -9.83 -2.19 -4.06
CA LEU A 61 -9.37 -2.10 -5.45
C LEU A 61 -10.46 -1.54 -6.39
N GLY A 62 -11.71 -1.95 -6.18
CA GLY A 62 -12.86 -1.45 -6.94
C GLY A 62 -13.03 0.05 -6.79
N SER A 63 -12.97 0.55 -5.55
CA SER A 63 -12.99 1.99 -5.28
C SER A 63 -11.79 2.70 -5.90
N TRP A 64 -10.60 2.12 -5.82
CA TRP A 64 -9.38 2.69 -6.37
C TRP A 64 -9.38 2.86 -7.89
N ASN A 65 -9.97 1.91 -8.63
CA ASN A 65 -10.07 1.97 -10.09
C ASN A 65 -10.83 3.21 -10.58
N THR A 66 -11.73 3.75 -9.75
CA THR A 66 -12.45 5.00 -10.07
C THR A 66 -11.68 6.27 -9.74
N TRP A 67 -10.44 6.14 -9.23
CA TRP A 67 -9.66 7.22 -8.64
C TRP A 67 -10.56 8.15 -7.82
N PRO A 68 -10.97 7.74 -6.60
CA PRO A 68 -12.06 8.40 -5.87
C PRO A 68 -11.74 9.85 -5.48
N PHE A 69 -10.51 10.29 -5.76
CA PHE A 69 -9.99 11.62 -5.50
C PHE A 69 -9.84 12.46 -6.78
N SER A 70 -10.33 12.02 -7.94
CA SER A 70 -10.18 12.73 -9.22
C SER A 70 -10.70 14.17 -9.21
N ALA A 71 -11.80 14.42 -8.50
CA ALA A 71 -12.36 15.77 -8.33
C ALA A 71 -11.54 16.64 -7.36
N ASP A 72 -10.79 16.00 -6.46
CA ASP A 72 -10.13 16.61 -5.31
C ASP A 72 -8.61 16.78 -5.49
N LEU A 73 -8.02 15.98 -6.37
CA LEU A 73 -6.59 15.87 -6.66
C LEU A 73 -6.38 15.81 -8.18
N THR A 74 -5.96 16.93 -8.77
CA THR A 74 -5.68 17.03 -10.20
C THR A 74 -4.33 16.38 -10.54
N LEU A 75 -4.32 15.05 -10.61
CA LEU A 75 -3.14 14.29 -10.97
C LEU A 75 -3.17 13.95 -12.46
N LYS A 76 -2.07 14.25 -13.15
CA LYS A 76 -1.93 13.95 -14.58
C LYS A 76 -1.68 12.45 -14.76
N GLY A 77 -2.48 11.78 -15.59
CA GLY A 77 -2.33 10.34 -15.86
C GLY A 77 -3.67 9.65 -16.11
N GLY A 78 -3.62 8.37 -16.44
CA GLY A 78 -4.81 7.50 -16.51
C GLY A 78 -5.20 6.95 -15.14
N SER A 79 -5.80 5.76 -15.10
CA SER A 79 -6.09 5.05 -13.86
C SER A 79 -4.83 4.83 -13.02
N LYS A 80 -4.93 5.06 -11.72
CA LYS A 80 -3.86 4.83 -10.74
C LYS A 80 -4.01 3.45 -10.07
N PRO A 81 -2.96 2.87 -9.46
CA PRO A 81 -1.60 3.43 -9.31
C PRO A 81 -0.87 3.39 -10.64
N ASP A 82 0.35 3.91 -10.74
CA ASP A 82 1.14 3.76 -11.97
C ASP A 82 1.93 2.43 -11.95
N VAL A 83 2.43 2.04 -10.78
CA VAL A 83 3.17 0.79 -10.53
C VAL A 83 2.77 0.21 -9.17
N VAL A 84 2.82 -1.12 -9.03
CA VAL A 84 2.63 -1.84 -7.78
C VAL A 84 3.88 -2.66 -7.45
N LEU A 85 4.42 -2.51 -6.25
CA LEU A 85 5.52 -3.33 -5.75
C LEU A 85 4.99 -4.46 -4.88
N SER A 86 5.20 -5.71 -5.28
CA SER A 86 4.83 -6.88 -4.48
C SER A 86 6.07 -7.55 -3.91
N PHE A 87 6.26 -7.38 -2.61
CA PHE A 87 7.35 -8.03 -1.87
C PHE A 87 6.97 -9.47 -1.52
N LYS A 88 7.58 -10.42 -2.22
CA LYS A 88 7.38 -11.85 -1.97
C LYS A 88 8.28 -12.30 -0.83
N VAL A 89 7.68 -12.99 0.13
CA VAL A 89 8.39 -13.53 1.30
C VAL A 89 7.71 -14.82 1.73
N ASP A 90 8.52 -15.81 2.07
CA ASP A 90 8.08 -17.08 2.57
C ASP A 90 7.39 -16.90 3.93
N LYS A 91 6.28 -17.62 4.15
CA LYS A 91 5.50 -17.56 5.40
C LYS A 91 6.38 -17.70 6.64
N LYS A 92 7.35 -18.61 6.61
CA LYS A 92 8.26 -18.87 7.74
C LYS A 92 9.09 -17.63 8.07
N ILE A 93 9.71 -17.01 7.05
CA ILE A 93 10.54 -15.81 7.21
C ILE A 93 9.67 -14.61 7.62
N ALA A 94 8.49 -14.47 7.03
CA ALA A 94 7.53 -13.44 7.41
C ALA A 94 7.11 -13.56 8.89
N LYS A 95 6.87 -14.79 9.35
CA LYS A 95 6.53 -15.10 10.75
C LYS A 95 7.66 -14.77 11.70
N GLU A 96 8.88 -15.20 11.39
CA GLU A 96 10.07 -14.88 12.19
C GLU A 96 10.28 -13.36 12.29
N ARG A 97 10.19 -12.63 11.16
CA ARG A 97 10.27 -11.16 11.14
C ARG A 97 9.13 -10.49 11.89
N TYR A 98 7.94 -11.07 11.87
CA TYR A 98 6.79 -10.56 12.61
C TYR A 98 7.01 -10.67 14.12
N LEU A 99 7.40 -11.85 14.60
CA LEU A 99 7.61 -12.13 16.01
C LEU A 99 8.81 -11.37 16.59
N THR A 100 9.88 -11.19 15.81
CA THR A 100 11.07 -10.41 16.24
C THR A 100 10.82 -8.92 16.39
N ARG A 101 9.81 -8.36 15.70
CA ARG A 101 9.45 -6.94 15.84
C ARG A 101 8.81 -6.63 17.18
N ALA A 102 8.15 -7.61 17.81
CA ALA A 102 7.51 -7.58 19.12
C ALA A 102 7.05 -6.17 19.56
N ARG A 103 6.17 -5.52 18.78
CA ARG A 103 5.67 -4.18 19.13
C ARG A 103 4.69 -4.35 20.29
N ASP A 104 5.12 -3.91 21.48
CA ASP A 104 4.29 -3.72 22.67
C ASP A 104 3.52 -4.95 23.19
N GLY A 105 4.01 -6.17 22.94
CA GLY A 105 3.48 -7.42 23.52
C GLY A 105 2.19 -7.96 22.90
N ASN A 106 1.65 -7.34 21.85
CA ASN A 106 0.45 -7.79 21.14
C ASN A 106 0.73 -8.66 19.91
N ASP A 107 1.97 -8.70 19.45
CA ASP A 107 2.38 -9.56 18.33
C ASP A 107 2.61 -10.99 18.84
N ASN A 108 1.74 -11.92 18.44
CA ASN A 108 1.84 -13.32 18.79
C ASN A 108 1.50 -14.22 17.61
N ASP A 109 1.73 -15.53 17.79
CA ASP A 109 1.55 -16.53 16.75
C ASP A 109 0.13 -16.54 16.16
N GLY A 110 -0.89 -16.52 17.03
CA GLY A 110 -2.29 -16.55 16.60
C GLY A 110 -2.67 -15.33 15.77
N VAL A 111 -2.15 -14.15 16.12
CA VAL A 111 -2.37 -12.92 15.35
C VAL A 111 -1.67 -12.99 13.99
N PHE A 112 -0.47 -13.55 13.93
CA PHE A 112 0.23 -13.76 12.66
C PHE A 112 -0.57 -14.68 11.74
N GLU A 113 -0.98 -15.85 12.23
CA GLU A 113 -1.71 -16.83 11.43
C GLU A 113 -3.03 -16.27 10.89
N LYS A 114 -3.76 -15.50 11.71
CA LYS A 114 -4.97 -14.79 11.26
C LYS A 114 -4.65 -13.78 10.15
N ARG A 115 -3.67 -12.89 10.36
CA ARG A 115 -3.28 -11.88 9.37
C ARG A 115 -2.76 -12.48 8.07
N PHE A 116 -2.01 -13.57 8.16
CA PHE A 116 -1.49 -14.27 6.99
C PHE A 116 -2.63 -14.95 6.21
N ALA A 117 -3.56 -15.61 6.90
CA ALA A 117 -4.75 -16.20 6.26
C ALA A 117 -5.59 -15.12 5.55
N GLU A 118 -5.80 -13.97 6.20
CA GLU A 118 -6.47 -12.82 5.61
C GLU A 118 -5.71 -12.26 4.39
N TYR A 119 -4.38 -12.16 4.43
CA TYR A 119 -3.57 -11.75 3.28
C TYR A 119 -3.77 -12.69 2.09
N ILE A 120 -3.72 -14.02 2.32
CA ILE A 120 -3.93 -15.01 1.26
C ILE A 120 -5.34 -14.91 0.66
N LEU A 121 -6.36 -14.71 1.50
CA LEU A 121 -7.75 -14.66 1.07
C LEU A 121 -8.09 -13.36 0.33
N GLU A 122 -7.66 -12.21 0.86
CA GLU A 122 -8.14 -10.89 0.45
C GLU A 122 -7.13 -10.15 -0.43
N THR A 123 -5.83 -10.23 -0.12
CA THR A 123 -4.79 -9.43 -0.80
C THR A 123 -4.22 -10.12 -2.03
N VAL A 124 -4.03 -11.44 -2.03
CA VAL A 124 -3.53 -12.17 -3.21
C VAL A 124 -4.40 -11.95 -4.47
N PRO A 125 -5.75 -11.94 -4.39
CA PRO A 125 -6.59 -11.58 -5.54
C PRO A 125 -6.32 -10.18 -6.10
N VAL A 126 -5.98 -9.20 -5.25
CA VAL A 126 -5.61 -7.84 -5.66
C VAL A 126 -4.28 -7.86 -6.42
N GLU A 127 -3.28 -8.58 -5.91
CA GLU A 127 -2.00 -8.74 -6.60
C GLU A 127 -2.19 -9.39 -7.98
N GLU A 128 -3.04 -10.42 -8.10
CA GLU A 128 -3.37 -11.05 -9.37
C GLU A 128 -4.07 -10.09 -10.34
N ALA A 129 -4.97 -9.24 -9.83
CA ALA A 129 -5.60 -8.22 -10.66
C ALA A 129 -4.57 -7.22 -11.21
N TYR A 130 -3.58 -6.80 -10.43
CA TYR A 130 -2.50 -5.92 -10.91
C TYR A 130 -1.51 -6.63 -11.83
N ARG A 131 -1.21 -7.91 -11.58
CA ARG A 131 -0.38 -8.75 -12.47
C ARG A 131 -0.99 -8.84 -13.86
N LYS A 132 -2.29 -9.12 -13.96
CA LYS A 132 -3.03 -9.17 -15.23
C LYS A 132 -3.05 -7.83 -15.98
N ARG A 133 -2.92 -6.71 -15.27
CA ARG A 133 -2.85 -5.36 -15.86
C ARG A 133 -1.45 -4.96 -16.28
N GLY A 134 -0.43 -5.79 -16.00
CA GLY A 134 0.96 -5.48 -16.33
C GLY A 134 1.56 -4.35 -15.49
N MET A 135 1.08 -4.16 -14.26
CA MET A 135 1.49 -3.06 -13.38
C MET A 135 2.32 -3.53 -12.19
N LEU A 136 2.48 -4.84 -12.02
CA LEU A 136 3.10 -5.45 -10.86
C LEU A 136 4.60 -5.70 -11.10
N ILE A 137 5.42 -5.21 -10.18
CA ILE A 137 6.84 -5.57 -10.07
C ILE A 137 6.98 -6.45 -8.84
N GLU A 138 7.35 -7.71 -9.04
CA GLU A 138 7.56 -8.66 -7.96
C GLU A 138 9.01 -8.66 -7.52
N VAL A 139 9.22 -8.59 -6.20
CA VAL A 139 10.53 -8.47 -5.57
C VAL A 139 10.65 -9.58 -4.54
N ASP A 140 11.63 -10.47 -4.70
CA ASP A 140 11.95 -11.45 -3.66
C ASP A 140 12.56 -10.72 -2.46
N THR A 141 12.03 -10.98 -1.27
CA THR A 141 12.51 -10.36 -0.03
C THR A 141 12.81 -11.38 1.04
N ASN A 142 13.24 -12.59 0.67
CA ASN A 142 13.57 -13.64 1.63
C ASN A 142 14.92 -13.44 2.34
N SER A 143 15.80 -12.60 1.81
CA SER A 143 17.17 -12.40 2.30
C SER A 143 17.29 -11.33 3.40
N THR A 144 18.51 -10.90 3.74
CA THR A 144 18.72 -9.81 4.71
C THR A 144 18.17 -8.47 4.19
N LYS A 145 18.03 -7.47 5.08
CA LYS A 145 17.55 -6.14 4.69
C LYS A 145 18.43 -5.53 3.61
N GLU A 146 19.75 -5.64 3.78
CA GLU A 146 20.75 -5.07 2.89
C GLU A 146 20.72 -5.75 1.51
N GLU A 147 20.61 -7.08 1.48
CA GLU A 147 20.49 -7.84 0.23
C GLU A 147 19.18 -7.56 -0.49
N ASN A 148 18.06 -7.50 0.24
CA ASN A 148 16.76 -7.19 -0.35
C ASN A 148 16.72 -5.77 -0.93
N LEU A 149 17.38 -4.81 -0.27
CA LEU A 149 17.49 -3.44 -0.78
C LEU A 149 18.33 -3.39 -2.05
N ALA A 150 19.48 -4.06 -2.08
CA ALA A 150 20.32 -4.15 -3.26
C ALA A 150 19.60 -4.82 -4.44
N LEU A 151 18.84 -5.89 -4.17
CA LEU A 151 18.02 -6.57 -5.16
C LEU A 151 16.91 -5.67 -5.69
N LEU A 152 16.17 -4.99 -4.80
CA LEU A 152 15.12 -4.04 -5.17
C LEU A 152 15.67 -2.95 -6.08
N SER A 153 16.77 -2.28 -5.69
CA SER A 153 17.36 -1.22 -6.50
C SER A 153 17.72 -1.71 -7.90
N ARG A 154 18.39 -2.86 -7.99
CA ARG A 154 18.76 -3.45 -9.28
C ARG A 154 17.54 -3.79 -10.14
N GLN A 155 16.53 -4.44 -9.55
CA GLN A 155 15.32 -4.81 -10.28
C GLN A 155 14.57 -3.58 -10.80
N LEU A 156 14.49 -2.51 -10.00
CA LEU A 156 13.88 -1.26 -10.45
C LEU A 156 14.69 -0.62 -11.59
N ASP A 157 16.02 -0.61 -11.49
CA ASP A 157 16.89 -0.08 -12.54
C ASP A 157 16.73 -0.84 -13.86
N ASP A 158 16.52 -2.16 -13.82
CA ASP A 158 16.36 -3.00 -15.01
C ASP A 158 14.89 -3.11 -15.50
N ASN A 159 13.91 -2.53 -14.78
CA ASN A 159 12.48 -2.72 -15.09
C ASN A 159 11.92 -1.61 -16.00
N ASN A 160 11.39 -2.01 -17.15
CA ASN A 160 10.82 -1.07 -18.13
C ASN A 160 9.68 -0.20 -17.57
N LEU A 161 8.75 -0.77 -16.78
CA LEU A 161 7.66 0.01 -16.18
C LEU A 161 8.21 1.09 -15.26
N TRP A 162 9.22 0.74 -14.46
CA TRP A 162 9.88 1.70 -13.58
C TRP A 162 10.63 2.77 -14.37
N GLN A 163 11.39 2.39 -15.39
CA GLN A 163 12.13 3.34 -16.23
C GLN A 163 11.21 4.31 -16.98
N GLU A 164 10.09 3.82 -17.52
CA GLU A 164 9.06 4.64 -18.15
C GLU A 164 8.44 5.64 -17.17
N LEU A 165 8.20 5.20 -15.93
CA LEU A 165 7.67 6.03 -14.86
C LEU A 165 8.64 7.15 -14.48
N MET A 166 9.91 6.81 -14.28
CA MET A 166 10.96 7.77 -13.91
C MET A 166 11.22 8.77 -15.04
N THR A 167 11.17 8.34 -16.30
CA THR A 167 11.30 9.23 -17.46
C THR A 167 10.08 10.15 -17.62
N SER A 168 8.88 9.66 -17.29
CA SER A 168 7.64 10.45 -17.32
C SER A 168 7.59 11.50 -16.20
N ASN A 169 8.23 11.23 -15.06
CA ASN A 169 8.37 12.17 -13.95
C ASN A 169 9.18 13.43 -14.34
N ILE A 170 10.20 13.27 -15.20
CA ILE A 170 10.97 14.41 -15.77
C ILE A 170 10.05 15.38 -16.54
N ARG A 171 8.87 14.93 -16.99
CA ARG A 171 7.86 15.75 -17.69
C ARG A 171 6.82 16.39 -16.74
N GLY A 172 7.06 16.39 -15.43
CA GLY A 172 6.20 17.06 -14.43
C GLY A 172 4.88 16.34 -14.13
N LYS A 173 4.89 15.01 -14.16
CA LYS A 173 3.77 14.17 -13.71
C LYS A 173 4.14 13.47 -12.40
N SER A 174 3.39 13.74 -11.33
CA SER A 174 3.50 12.97 -10.09
C SER A 174 2.97 11.55 -10.29
N PHE A 175 3.73 10.56 -9.84
CA PHE A 175 3.34 9.15 -9.92
C PHE A 175 2.85 8.57 -8.59
N PHE A 176 2.10 7.48 -8.64
CA PHE A 176 1.66 6.70 -7.49
C PHE A 176 2.25 5.30 -7.59
N VAL A 177 2.96 4.93 -6.54
CA VAL A 177 3.37 3.55 -6.28
C VAL A 177 2.51 3.02 -5.16
N VAL A 178 2.07 1.78 -5.30
CA VAL A 178 1.40 1.03 -4.23
C VAL A 178 2.28 -0.13 -3.81
#